data_AF-A0A8T2K0Z0-F1
#
_entry.id   AF-A0A8T2K0Z0-F1
#
_cell.length_a   1.000
_cell.length_b   1.000
_cell.length_c   1.000
_cell.angle_alpha   90.00
_cell.angle_beta   90.00
_cell.angle_gamma   90.00
#
_symmetry.space_group_name_H-M   'P 1'
#
loop_
_entity.id
_entity.type
_entity.pdbx_description
1 polymer ?
#
loop_
_entity_poly.entity_id
_entity_poly.type
_entity_poly.pdbx_seq_one_letter_code
_entity_poly.pdbx_strand_id
1 'polypeptide(L)'
;MAQNPPCSDSYIHYNARFNTSCSAKGMCQPAEGKEMLTLRAVIGYNGNGRSNMVWNPDTGFFSYTGGCVIVVEDLHSGSQKHWIGHPEEISTLAVTNDAHVSLFHPILQAR
;
A
#
# COMPACT_ATOMS: atom_id res chain seq x y z
N MET A 1 28.61 -8.16 -31.91
CA MET A 1 28.04 -7.02 -31.15
C MET A 1 26.52 -7.15 -31.25
N ALA A 2 25.85 -7.66 -30.21
CA ALA A 2 24.40 -7.85 -30.23
C ALA A 2 23.73 -6.52 -29.84
N GLN A 3 22.90 -5.99 -30.73
CA GLN A 3 22.06 -4.82 -30.45
C GLN A 3 20.91 -5.25 -29.55
N ASN A 4 20.81 -4.65 -28.37
CA ASN A 4 19.65 -4.82 -27.50
C ASN A 4 18.41 -4.25 -28.22
N PRO A 5 17.26 -4.95 -28.19
CA PRO A 5 16.05 -4.44 -28.81
C PRO A 5 15.65 -3.10 -28.15
N PRO A 6 15.06 -2.16 -28.91
CA PRO A 6 14.58 -0.90 -28.36
C PRO A 6 13.56 -1.22 -27.26
N CYS A 7 13.88 -0.79 -26.04
CA CYS A 7 12.97 -0.91 -24.90
C CYS A 7 11.64 -0.27 -25.32
N SER A 8 10.56 -1.05 -25.32
CA SER A 8 9.22 -0.51 -25.55
C SER A 8 8.97 0.51 -24.46
N ASP A 9 8.97 1.79 -24.82
CA ASP A 9 8.78 2.89 -23.88
C ASP A 9 7.30 2.93 -23.48
N SER A 10 6.90 1.97 -22.64
CA SER A 10 5.52 1.78 -22.17
C SER A 10 5.02 2.94 -21.30
N TYR A 11 5.88 3.93 -21.04
CA TYR A 11 5.64 5.09 -20.20
C TYR A 11 5.30 6.37 -20.97
N ILE A 12 5.26 6.36 -22.31
CA ILE A 12 4.99 7.56 -23.14
C ILE A 12 3.66 8.27 -22.86
N HIS A 13 2.70 7.58 -22.24
CA HIS A 13 1.39 8.15 -21.86
C HIS A 13 1.27 8.44 -20.37
N TYR A 14 2.25 8.04 -19.57
CA TYR A 14 2.22 8.23 -18.13
C TYR A 14 2.71 9.63 -17.77
N ASN A 15 1.79 10.49 -17.35
CA ASN A 15 2.11 11.75 -16.72
C ASN A 15 2.09 11.56 -15.20
N ALA A 16 3.26 11.54 -14.57
CA ALA A 16 3.37 11.46 -13.12
C ALA A 16 2.64 12.66 -12.48
N ARG A 17 1.63 12.37 -11.67
CA ARG A 17 1.00 13.37 -10.81
C ARG A 17 1.51 13.14 -9.39
N PHE A 18 2.23 14.12 -8.86
CA PHE A 18 2.60 14.12 -7.45
C PHE A 18 1.32 14.21 -6.62
N ASN A 19 1.21 13.34 -5.61
CA ASN A 19 0.03 13.31 -4.77
C ASN A 19 -0.03 14.60 -3.93
N THR A 20 -1.04 15.44 -4.19
CA THR A 20 -1.31 16.68 -3.43
C THR A 20 -2.39 16.49 -2.37
N SER A 21 -2.84 15.25 -2.13
CA SER A 21 -3.87 14.98 -1.13
C SER A 21 -3.37 15.30 0.27
N CYS A 22 -4.10 16.14 1.01
CA CYS A 22 -3.87 16.38 2.42
C CYS A 22 -4.40 15.19 3.25
N SER A 23 -3.67 14.76 4.29
CA SER A 23 -4.22 13.80 5.25
C SER A 23 -5.52 14.32 5.86
N ALA A 24 -6.55 13.48 5.90
CA ALA A 24 -7.81 13.80 6.54
C ALA A 24 -7.56 14.08 8.03
N LYS A 25 -7.97 15.25 8.51
CA LYS A 25 -7.85 15.64 9.92
C LYS A 25 -8.99 15.00 10.72
N GLY A 26 -8.81 13.72 11.05
CA GLY A 26 -9.69 12.95 11.94
C GLY A 26 -10.52 11.89 11.23
N MET A 27 -10.61 10.72 11.87
CA MET A 27 -11.58 9.70 11.52
C MET A 27 -12.91 10.07 12.17
N CYS A 28 -13.94 10.33 11.36
CA CYS A 28 -15.29 10.53 11.87
C CYS A 28 -15.93 9.16 12.05
N GLN A 29 -16.15 8.73 13.30
CA GLN A 29 -16.99 7.56 13.56
C GLN A 29 -18.45 7.95 13.32
N PRO A 30 -19.22 7.19 12.52
CA PRO A 30 -20.63 7.48 12.34
C PRO A 30 -21.38 7.31 13.66
N ALA A 31 -22.38 8.16 13.90
CA ALA A 31 -23.38 7.90 14.93
C ALA A 31 -24.10 6.57 14.62
N GLU A 32 -24.51 5.83 15.66
CA GLU A 32 -25.20 4.55 15.52
C GLU A 32 -26.38 4.65 14.53
N GLY A 33 -26.43 3.71 13.58
CA GLY A 33 -27.52 3.60 12.59
C GLY A 33 -27.35 4.40 11.29
N LYS A 34 -26.20 5.04 11.05
CA LYS A 34 -25.90 5.70 9.77
C LYS A 34 -25.05 4.81 8.85
N GLU A 35 -25.45 4.71 7.59
CA GLU A 35 -24.67 4.03 6.55
C GLU A 35 -23.31 4.71 6.35
N MET A 36 -22.24 3.90 6.21
CA MET A 36 -20.87 4.37 6.04
C MET A 36 -20.28 3.80 4.74
N LEU A 37 -19.52 4.63 4.04
CA LEU A 37 -18.70 4.15 2.93
C LEU A 37 -17.63 3.19 3.47
N THR A 38 -17.66 1.96 2.98
CA THR A 38 -16.64 0.95 3.31
C THR A 38 -15.64 0.87 2.17
N LEU A 39 -14.35 0.86 2.51
CA LEU A 39 -13.30 0.63 1.53
C LEU A 39 -13.46 -0.79 0.96
N ARG A 40 -13.77 -0.89 -0.33
CA ARG A 40 -13.96 -2.18 -1.00
C ARG A 40 -12.64 -2.77 -1.48
N ALA A 41 -11.81 -1.96 -2.11
CA ALA A 41 -10.57 -2.39 -2.71
C ALA A 41 -9.61 -1.20 -2.84
N VAL A 42 -8.32 -1.50 -2.79
CA VAL A 42 -7.23 -0.59 -3.14
C VAL A 42 -6.60 -1.12 -4.41
N ILE A 43 -6.44 -0.24 -5.40
CA ILE A 43 -5.80 -0.56 -6.68
C ILE A 43 -4.65 0.41 -6.88
N GLY A 44 -3.48 -0.13 -7.18
CA GLY A 44 -2.26 0.64 -7.37
C GLY A 44 -1.33 0.60 -6.16
N TYR A 45 -0.05 0.86 -6.43
CA TYR A 45 1.05 0.75 -5.49
C TYR A 45 1.96 1.97 -5.60
N ASN A 46 2.36 2.53 -4.45
CA ASN A 46 3.35 3.60 -4.39
C ASN A 46 4.76 3.00 -4.40
N GLY A 47 5.43 3.04 -5.56
CA GLY A 47 6.81 2.58 -5.72
C GLY A 47 7.87 3.47 -5.06
N ASN A 48 7.49 4.62 -4.50
CA ASN A 48 8.42 5.50 -3.80
C ASN A 48 8.76 4.99 -2.38
N GLY A 49 7.91 4.13 -1.80
CA GLY A 49 8.19 3.43 -0.55
C GLY A 49 9.28 2.37 -0.75
N ARG A 50 10.26 2.30 0.16
CA ARG A 50 11.21 1.19 0.22
C ARG A 50 10.65 0.11 1.16
N SER A 51 10.71 -1.16 0.74
CA SER A 51 10.35 -2.30 1.58
C SER A 51 8.95 -2.22 2.20
N ASN A 52 7.97 -1.79 1.41
CA ASN A 52 6.56 -1.68 1.80
C ASN A 52 5.67 -2.70 1.07
N MET A 53 6.26 -3.82 0.64
CA MET A 53 5.60 -4.93 -0.03
C MET A 53 6.19 -6.25 0.47
N VAL A 54 5.34 -7.20 0.80
CA VAL A 54 5.69 -8.58 1.14
C VAL A 54 4.76 -9.51 0.38
N TRP A 55 5.32 -10.58 -0.18
CA TRP A 55 4.57 -11.55 -0.96
C TRP A 55 5.08 -12.95 -0.67
N ASN A 56 4.14 -13.88 -0.49
CA ASN A 56 4.40 -15.31 -0.47
C ASN A 56 3.57 -15.97 -1.61
N PRO A 57 4.21 -16.45 -2.68
CA PRO A 57 3.51 -17.08 -3.80
C PRO A 57 2.85 -18.40 -3.42
N ASP A 58 3.41 -19.16 -2.48
CA ASP A 58 2.94 -20.50 -2.13
C ASP A 58 1.59 -20.45 -1.40
N THR A 59 1.39 -19.41 -0.58
CA THR A 59 0.15 -19.21 0.17
C THR A 59 -0.80 -18.21 -0.50
N GLY A 60 -0.35 -17.49 -1.53
CA GLY A 60 -1.08 -16.38 -2.14
C GLY A 60 -1.13 -15.12 -1.27
N PHE A 61 -0.40 -15.09 -0.16
CA PHE A 61 -0.37 -13.94 0.75
C PHE A 61 0.37 -12.77 0.10
N PHE A 62 -0.29 -11.62 -0.01
CA PHE A 62 0.29 -10.39 -0.52
C PHE A 62 -0.05 -9.25 0.43
N SER A 63 0.94 -8.45 0.82
CA SER A 63 0.73 -7.30 1.69
C SER A 63 1.53 -6.12 1.21
N TYR A 64 0.92 -4.94 1.17
CA TYR A 64 1.62 -3.71 0.82
C TYR A 64 1.00 -2.48 1.51
N THR A 65 1.72 -1.35 1.46
CA THR A 65 1.18 -0.06 1.93
C THR A 65 0.70 0.80 0.77
N GLY A 66 -0.47 1.42 0.96
CA GLY A 66 -1.02 2.44 0.08
C GLY A 66 -1.34 3.69 0.90
N GLY A 67 -0.45 4.68 0.91
CA GLY A 67 -0.61 5.85 1.77
C GLY A 67 -0.56 5.44 3.26
N CYS A 68 -1.62 5.75 4.01
CA CYS A 68 -1.76 5.42 5.42
C CYS A 68 -2.51 4.10 5.70
N VAL A 69 -2.74 3.28 4.67
CA VAL A 69 -3.49 2.02 4.75
C VAL A 69 -2.57 0.86 4.41
N ILE A 70 -2.77 -0.26 5.11
CA ILE A 70 -2.15 -1.54 4.75
C ILE A 70 -3.21 -2.38 4.07
N VAL A 71 -2.81 -2.94 2.94
CA VAL A 71 -3.62 -3.85 2.17
C VAL A 71 -3.03 -5.23 2.35
N VAL A 72 -3.83 -6.15 2.86
CA VAL A 72 -3.51 -7.58 2.92
C VAL A 72 -4.46 -8.27 1.95
N GLU A 73 -3.91 -8.90 0.93
CA GLU A 73 -4.63 -9.56 -0.15
C GLU A 73 -4.27 -11.04 -0.19
N ASP A 74 -5.29 -11.88 -0.37
CA ASP A 74 -5.10 -13.25 -0.85
C ASP A 74 -5.26 -13.26 -2.36
N LEU A 75 -4.15 -13.43 -3.07
CA LEU A 75 -4.10 -13.39 -4.54
C LEU A 75 -4.84 -14.55 -5.20
N HIS A 76 -5.07 -15.67 -4.50
CA HIS A 76 -5.84 -16.78 -5.06
C HIS A 76 -7.33 -16.43 -5.18
N SER A 77 -7.85 -15.67 -4.22
CA SER A 77 -9.26 -15.26 -4.17
C SER A 77 -9.50 -13.81 -4.62
N GLY A 78 -8.45 -12.98 -4.66
CA GLY A 78 -8.53 -11.53 -4.84
C GLY A 78 -9.17 -10.81 -3.64
N SER A 79 -9.28 -11.48 -2.48
CA SER A 79 -9.91 -10.88 -1.30
C SER A 79 -8.94 -9.96 -0.58
N GLN A 80 -9.37 -8.72 -0.29
CA GLN A 80 -8.57 -7.73 0.42
C GLN A 80 -9.12 -7.47 1.83
N LYS A 81 -8.20 -7.30 2.78
CA LYS A 81 -8.42 -6.72 4.09
C LYS A 81 -7.62 -5.43 4.21
N HIS A 82 -8.22 -4.41 4.81
CA HIS A 82 -7.62 -3.10 4.96
C HIS A 82 -7.40 -2.81 6.44
N TRP A 83 -6.16 -2.56 6.83
CA TRP A 83 -5.84 -2.09 8.17
C TRP A 83 -5.65 -0.58 8.12
N ILE A 84 -6.51 0.11 8.86
CA ILE A 84 -6.63 1.58 8.90
C ILE A 84 -6.32 2.01 10.33
N GLY A 85 -5.68 3.18 10.50
CA GLY A 85 -5.35 3.72 11.81
C GLY A 85 -4.05 4.51 11.84
N HIS A 86 -3.26 4.48 10.76
CA HIS A 86 -2.08 5.32 10.65
C HIS A 86 -2.48 6.75 10.30
N PRO A 87 -2.00 7.75 11.05
CA PRO A 87 -2.29 9.15 10.76
C PRO A 87 -1.51 9.68 9.54
N GLU A 88 -0.42 9.00 9.18
CA GLU A 88 0.52 9.40 8.14
C GLU A 88 0.84 8.24 7.19
N GLU A 89 1.57 8.54 6.12
CA GLU A 89 1.99 7.55 5.13
C GLU A 89 2.94 6.53 5.73
N ILE A 90 2.68 5.25 5.46
CA ILE A 90 3.49 4.14 5.95
C ILE A 90 4.63 3.90 4.96
N SER A 91 5.85 4.13 5.44
CA SER A 91 7.05 4.00 4.64
C SER A 91 7.67 2.60 4.62
N THR A 92 7.34 1.72 5.57
CA THR A 92 8.00 0.41 5.73
C THR A 92 7.06 -0.63 6.36
N LEU A 93 7.14 -1.87 5.89
CA LEU A 93 6.49 -3.04 6.50
C LEU A 93 7.53 -4.00 7.07
N ALA A 94 7.23 -4.59 8.24
CA ALA A 94 7.97 -5.74 8.75
C ALA A 94 7.01 -6.94 8.88
N VAL A 95 7.50 -8.12 8.58
CA VAL A 95 6.73 -9.36 8.67
C VAL A 95 7.56 -10.39 9.39
N THR A 96 6.97 -11.07 10.35
CA THR A 96 7.60 -12.18 11.07
C THR A 96 7.52 -13.45 10.23
N ASN A 97 8.37 -14.44 10.52
CA ASN A 97 8.45 -15.67 9.72
C ASN A 97 7.16 -16.52 9.71
N ASP A 98 6.26 -16.32 10.68
CA ASP A 98 4.92 -16.91 10.73
C ASP A 98 3.88 -16.09 9.93
N ALA A 99 4.34 -15.16 9.10
CA ALA A 99 3.52 -14.24 8.30
C ALA A 99 2.64 -13.27 9.11
N HIS A 100 2.97 -13.04 10.39
CA HIS A 100 2.34 -11.97 11.14
C HIS A 100 2.93 -10.61 10.72
N VAL A 101 2.06 -9.70 10.27
CA VAL A 101 2.47 -8.36 9.82
C VAL A 101 2.52 -7.43 11.03
N SER A 102 3.70 -6.86 11.28
CA SER A 102 3.94 -5.90 12.36
C SER A 102 4.60 -4.64 11.80
N LEU A 103 4.27 -3.48 12.32
CA LEU A 103 4.61 -2.22 11.66
C LEU A 103 5.60 -1.42 12.47
N PHE A 104 6.54 -0.80 11.77
CA PHE A 104 7.42 0.22 12.33
C PHE A 104 7.12 1.54 11.62
N HIS A 105 6.60 2.52 12.37
CA HIS A 105 6.78 3.91 11.98
C HIS A 105 8.28 4.21 12.14
N PRO A 106 9.01 4.65 11.11
CA PRO A 106 10.30 5.28 11.35
C PRO A 106 10.03 6.62 12.04
N ILE A 107 10.11 6.61 13.36
CA ILE A 107 10.26 7.82 14.15
C ILE A 107 11.70 8.30 13.91
N LEU A 108 11.78 9.52 13.38
CA LEU A 108 12.94 10.41 13.20
C LEU A 108 13.70 10.28 11.88
N GLN A 109 13.48 11.31 11.04
CA GLN A 109 14.57 12.00 10.35
C GLN A 109 15.80 12.07 11.27
N ALA A 110 16.90 11.49 10.82
CA ALA A 110 18.21 11.88 11.32
C ALA A 110 18.33 13.41 11.16
N ARG A 111 18.47 14.12 12.28
CA ARG A 111 19.14 15.43 12.30
C ARG A 111 20.64 15.21 12.19
#